data_AF-A0AAY4CHN6-F1
#
_entry.id   AF-A0AAY4CHN6-F1
#
_cell.length_a   1.000
_cell.length_b   1.000
_cell.length_c   1.000
_cell.angle_alpha   90.00
_cell.angle_beta   90.00
_cell.angle_gamma   90.00
#
_symmetry.space_group_name_H-M   'P 1'
#
loop_
_entity.id
_entity.type
_entity.pdbx_description
1 polymer ?
#
loop_
_entity_poly.entity_id
_entity_poly.type
_entity_poly.pdbx_seq_one_letter_code
_entity_poly.pdbx_strand_id
1 'polypeptide(L)'
;MFVLLSFKRFALGDSRRPLHETAALVEDIVHTQLINMLHQAAEVSLLRGARLITAEDILFLMRKDKKKVRRLLKYMQFRDYKSKLLKMVDDEDPVDSDKYSSGTVNKRKKLFQDFLGSIDQTGEFLSVLEEDDVDEVKQERMERLEKQTRAMDATQYSDFCESRQLSFSKKASKFREWLDCSTLDVKPNAVSMEILSYLAYETVAQIVDLALLVKQDMTPKNGDPFSHAISASFMQYHNSAAEAYSASMKKDPDSPENTPPSTPSGPLTAGHQAKLHSMVQGNGGLVHDLSSKAKQRKRKKCAAACGAETQSSAIQPAHIREAIRRYSHKIGPLSPFSSAYRRNGMTFLAC
;
A
#
# COMPACT_ATOMS: atom_id res chain seq x y z
N MET A 1 -6.96 -10.22 13.59
CA MET A 1 -7.68 -9.98 12.31
C MET A 1 -7.05 -10.77 11.15
N PHE A 2 -5.74 -10.67 11.00
CA PHE A 2 -4.77 -11.52 10.30
C PHE A 2 -5.19 -12.19 8.98
N VAL A 3 -5.92 -13.32 9.04
CA VAL A 3 -6.27 -14.13 7.87
C VAL A 3 -7.02 -13.30 6.83
N LEU A 4 -7.94 -12.43 7.28
CA LEU A 4 -8.65 -11.50 6.41
C LEU A 4 -7.72 -10.49 5.73
N LEU A 5 -6.72 -9.99 6.44
CA LEU A 5 -5.75 -9.02 5.91
C LEU A 5 -4.82 -9.68 4.89
N SER A 6 -4.40 -10.92 5.12
CA SER A 6 -3.58 -11.70 4.19
C SER A 6 -4.30 -11.91 2.86
N PHE A 7 -5.54 -12.41 2.87
CA PHE A 7 -6.34 -12.54 1.64
C PHE A 7 -6.65 -11.18 1.00
N LYS A 8 -6.89 -10.12 1.78
CA LYS A 8 -7.09 -8.78 1.21
C LYS A 8 -5.86 -8.25 0.49
N ARG A 9 -4.65 -8.49 0.99
CA ARG A 9 -3.40 -8.10 0.31
C ARG A 9 -3.20 -8.83 -1.01
N PHE A 10 -3.46 -10.14 -1.05
CA PHE A 10 -3.45 -10.90 -2.31
C PHE A 10 -4.45 -10.30 -3.32
N ALA A 11 -5.67 -10.02 -2.88
CA ALA A 11 -6.71 -9.33 -3.65
C ALA A 11 -6.42 -7.84 -3.99
N LEU A 12 -5.23 -7.33 -3.66
CA LEU A 12 -4.75 -5.96 -3.92
C LEU A 12 -3.41 -5.91 -4.69
N GLY A 13 -2.82 -7.07 -5.03
CA GLY A 13 -1.58 -7.17 -5.81
C GLY A 13 -0.36 -7.73 -5.06
N ASP A 14 -0.51 -8.18 -3.80
CA ASP A 14 0.51 -8.99 -3.12
C ASP A 14 0.50 -10.44 -3.66
N SER A 15 1.45 -11.25 -3.21
CA SER A 15 1.50 -12.69 -3.46
C SER A 15 0.30 -13.47 -2.89
N ARG A 16 0.02 -14.67 -3.44
CA ARG A 16 -0.99 -15.62 -2.94
C ARG A 16 -0.72 -16.11 -1.50
N ARG A 17 0.50 -15.97 -0.99
CA ARG A 17 0.90 -16.31 0.38
C ARG A 17 1.74 -15.19 1.01
N PRO A 18 1.11 -14.08 1.45
CA PRO A 18 1.82 -12.99 2.12
C PRO A 18 2.56 -13.46 3.37
N LEU A 19 3.71 -12.87 3.64
CA LEU A 19 4.50 -13.19 4.83
C LEU A 19 3.76 -12.78 6.11
N HIS A 20 3.82 -13.63 7.13
CA HIS A 20 3.16 -13.42 8.42
C HIS A 20 3.59 -12.11 9.08
N GLU A 21 4.90 -11.83 9.12
CA GLU A 21 5.46 -10.58 9.66
C GLU A 21 4.90 -9.35 8.94
N THR A 22 4.88 -9.36 7.61
CA THR A 22 4.35 -8.22 6.85
C THR A 22 2.84 -8.05 7.09
N ALA A 23 2.09 -9.14 7.22
CA ALA A 23 0.65 -9.10 7.50
C ALA A 23 0.35 -8.60 8.92
N ALA A 24 1.13 -8.99 9.92
CA ALA A 24 1.04 -8.49 11.30
C ALA A 24 1.38 -6.98 11.38
N LEU A 25 2.44 -6.54 10.70
CA LEU A 25 2.80 -5.12 10.64
C LEU A 25 1.69 -4.27 9.97
N VAL A 26 1.02 -4.79 8.94
CA VAL A 26 -0.14 -4.10 8.34
C VAL A 26 -1.38 -4.15 9.24
N GLU A 27 -1.55 -5.18 10.07
CA GLU A 27 -2.62 -5.23 11.07
C GLU A 27 -2.47 -4.11 12.11
N ASP A 28 -1.28 -3.97 12.68
CA ASP A 28 -0.91 -2.96 13.68
C ASP A 28 -1.11 -1.51 13.17
N ILE A 29 -0.60 -1.23 11.97
CA ILE A 29 -0.75 0.10 11.35
C ILE A 29 -2.23 0.43 11.07
N VAL A 30 -3.01 -0.53 10.54
CA VAL A 30 -4.43 -0.30 10.23
C VAL A 30 -5.27 -0.20 11.50
N HIS A 31 -4.95 -0.97 12.54
CA HIS A 31 -5.56 -0.86 13.87
C HIS A 31 -5.36 0.55 14.44
N THR A 32 -4.11 0.97 14.59
CA THR A 32 -3.72 2.29 15.11
C THR A 32 -4.42 3.43 14.36
N GLN A 33 -4.47 3.37 13.02
CA GLN A 33 -5.13 4.39 12.19
C GLN A 33 -6.66 4.45 12.39
N LEU A 34 -7.31 3.31 12.66
CA LEU A 34 -8.75 3.28 12.91
C LEU A 34 -9.09 3.68 14.35
N ILE A 35 -8.31 3.27 15.35
CA ILE A 35 -8.46 3.70 16.75
C ILE A 35 -8.31 5.23 16.85
N ASN A 36 -7.28 5.80 16.23
CA ASN A 36 -7.06 7.25 16.23
C ASN A 36 -8.18 8.03 15.53
N MET A 37 -8.78 7.47 14.47
CA MET A 37 -9.98 8.05 13.84
C MET A 37 -11.21 7.94 14.76
N LEU A 38 -11.35 6.82 15.48
CA LEU A 38 -12.52 6.52 16.29
C LEU A 38 -12.58 7.36 17.57
N HIS A 39 -11.43 7.68 18.19
CA HIS A 39 -11.35 8.67 19.26
C HIS A 39 -11.77 10.07 18.77
N GLN A 40 -11.21 10.56 17.66
CA GLN A 40 -11.63 11.84 17.05
C GLN A 40 -13.12 11.86 16.70
N ALA A 41 -13.69 10.73 16.28
CA ALA A 41 -15.12 10.64 15.98
C ALA A 41 -15.97 10.63 17.26
N ALA A 42 -15.47 10.08 18.37
CA ALA A 42 -16.11 10.19 19.68
C ALA A 42 -16.10 11.65 20.19
N GLU A 43 -14.97 12.35 20.08
CA GLU A 43 -14.84 13.78 20.42
C GLU A 43 -15.85 14.64 19.64
N VAL A 44 -15.93 14.47 18.31
CA VAL A 44 -16.91 15.17 17.47
C VAL A 44 -18.35 14.85 17.87
N SER A 45 -18.65 13.59 18.21
CA SER A 45 -19.98 13.18 18.66
C SER A 45 -20.36 13.81 20.00
N LEU A 46 -19.42 13.85 20.96
CA LEU A 46 -19.58 14.50 22.26
C LEU A 46 -19.81 16.00 22.12
N LEU A 47 -19.08 16.68 21.23
CA LEU A 47 -19.25 18.11 20.94
C LEU A 47 -20.62 18.43 20.32
N ARG A 48 -21.24 17.48 19.59
CA ARG A 48 -22.64 17.59 19.13
C ARG A 48 -23.67 17.21 20.23
N GLY A 49 -23.22 16.79 21.42
CA GLY A 49 -24.10 16.27 22.48
C GLY A 49 -24.74 14.91 22.18
N ALA A 50 -24.19 14.15 21.22
CA ALA A 50 -24.72 12.86 20.80
C ALA A 50 -24.19 11.70 21.66
N ARG A 51 -25.02 10.66 21.83
CA ARG A 51 -24.71 9.47 22.64
C ARG A 51 -24.16 8.28 21.85
N LEU A 52 -24.04 8.41 20.52
CA LEU A 52 -23.53 7.36 19.62
C LEU A 52 -22.80 8.01 18.44
N ILE A 53 -21.64 7.49 18.07
CA ILE A 53 -20.90 7.97 16.90
C ILE A 53 -21.70 7.63 15.64
N THR A 54 -22.04 8.64 14.84
CA THR A 54 -22.83 8.53 13.61
C THR A 54 -21.93 8.57 12.36
N ALA A 55 -22.52 8.35 11.18
CA ALA A 55 -21.82 8.50 9.91
C ALA A 55 -21.39 9.96 9.64
N GLU A 56 -22.15 10.93 10.16
CA GLU A 56 -21.86 12.37 10.07
C GLU A 56 -20.52 12.70 10.73
N ASP A 57 -20.23 12.09 11.88
CA ASP A 57 -19.00 12.32 12.65
C ASP A 57 -17.76 11.90 11.83
N ILE A 58 -17.87 10.75 11.14
CA ILE A 58 -16.82 10.21 10.27
C ILE A 58 -16.70 11.06 8.99
N LEU A 59 -17.83 11.44 8.37
CA LEU A 59 -17.86 12.30 7.18
C LEU A 59 -17.26 13.68 7.47
N PHE A 60 -17.54 14.25 8.66
CA PHE A 60 -16.99 15.52 9.11
C PHE A 60 -15.46 15.46 9.21
N LEU A 61 -14.89 14.40 9.80
CA LEU A 61 -13.44 14.23 9.86
C LEU A 61 -12.82 14.06 8.46
N MET A 62 -13.49 13.28 7.58
CA MET A 62 -13.03 13.03 6.21
C MET A 62 -13.20 14.23 5.26
N ARG A 63 -13.95 15.28 5.64
CA ARG A 63 -14.38 16.38 4.75
C ARG A 63 -13.25 17.04 3.94
N LYS A 64 -12.02 17.08 4.46
CA LYS A 64 -10.86 17.66 3.76
C LYS A 64 -10.47 16.90 2.48
N ASP A 65 -10.89 15.63 2.32
CA ASP A 65 -10.61 14.79 1.16
C ASP A 65 -11.90 14.43 0.42
N LYS A 66 -12.39 15.38 -0.40
CA LYS A 66 -13.56 15.25 -1.27
C LYS A 66 -13.52 13.97 -2.13
N LYS A 67 -12.35 13.57 -2.64
CA LYS A 67 -12.21 12.35 -3.47
C LYS A 67 -12.37 11.07 -2.64
N LYS A 68 -11.86 10.99 -1.40
CA LYS A 68 -12.18 9.89 -0.47
C LYS A 68 -13.65 9.88 -0.05
N VAL A 69 -14.26 11.05 0.19
CA VAL A 69 -15.70 11.14 0.51
C VAL A 69 -16.57 10.64 -0.65
N ARG A 70 -16.37 11.13 -1.88
CA ARG A 70 -17.04 10.63 -3.09
C ARG A 70 -16.92 9.09 -3.22
N ARG A 71 -15.70 8.56 -3.06
CA ARG A 71 -15.41 7.13 -3.12
C ARG A 71 -16.16 6.31 -2.05
N LEU A 72 -16.18 6.80 -0.80
CA LEU A 72 -16.95 6.18 0.29
C LEU A 72 -18.44 6.12 -0.05
N LEU A 73 -19.01 7.21 -0.58
CA LEU A 73 -20.43 7.29 -0.91
C LEU A 73 -20.80 6.40 -2.10
N LYS A 74 -19.97 6.33 -3.14
CA LYS A 74 -20.14 5.37 -4.25
C LYS A 74 -20.05 3.92 -3.73
N TYR A 75 -19.14 3.61 -2.79
CA TYR A 75 -19.07 2.28 -2.14
C TYR A 75 -20.33 1.95 -1.32
N MET A 76 -20.80 2.86 -0.46
CA MET A 76 -21.97 2.62 0.39
C MET A 76 -23.23 2.35 -0.46
N GLN A 77 -23.45 3.15 -1.52
CA GLN A 77 -24.53 2.92 -2.48
C GLN A 77 -24.43 1.55 -3.17
N PHE A 78 -23.25 1.19 -3.70
CA PHE A 78 -23.06 -0.11 -4.36
C PHE A 78 -23.27 -1.29 -3.42
N ARG A 79 -22.77 -1.19 -2.18
CA ARG A 79 -22.92 -2.26 -1.18
C ARG A 79 -24.38 -2.42 -0.76
N ASP A 80 -25.13 -1.34 -0.61
CA ASP A 80 -26.54 -1.39 -0.24
C ASP A 80 -27.41 -1.91 -1.40
N TYR A 81 -27.09 -1.53 -2.64
CA TYR A 81 -27.67 -2.13 -3.85
C TYR A 81 -27.39 -3.64 -3.95
N LYS A 82 -26.13 -4.08 -3.75
CA LYS A 82 -25.80 -5.52 -3.68
C LYS A 82 -26.54 -6.24 -2.55
N SER A 83 -26.77 -5.57 -1.42
CA SER A 83 -27.51 -6.13 -0.29
C SER A 83 -29.02 -6.23 -0.55
N LYS A 84 -29.57 -5.39 -1.45
CA LYS A 84 -30.94 -5.53 -1.97
C LYS A 84 -31.02 -6.71 -2.94
N LEU A 85 -30.13 -6.78 -3.93
CA LEU A 85 -30.10 -7.87 -4.92
C LEU A 85 -29.93 -9.25 -4.28
N LEU A 86 -29.07 -9.39 -3.27
CA LEU A 86 -28.83 -10.70 -2.63
C LEU A 86 -30.08 -11.25 -1.94
N LYS A 87 -30.96 -10.39 -1.39
CA LYS A 87 -32.24 -10.81 -0.80
C LYS A 87 -33.24 -11.25 -1.86
N MET A 88 -33.32 -10.50 -2.95
CA MET A 88 -34.17 -10.82 -4.11
C MET A 88 -33.81 -12.13 -4.84
N VAL A 89 -32.77 -12.85 -4.40
CA VAL A 89 -32.32 -14.16 -4.89
C VAL A 89 -32.41 -15.24 -3.79
N ASP A 90 -32.67 -14.83 -2.54
CA ASP A 90 -32.92 -15.71 -1.37
C ASP A 90 -34.45 -15.92 -1.20
N ASP A 91 -35.23 -14.89 -1.49
CA ASP A 91 -36.70 -14.86 -1.47
C ASP A 91 -37.31 -15.44 -2.78
N GLU A 92 -37.21 -16.76 -2.99
CA GLU A 92 -37.80 -17.52 -4.14
C GLU A 92 -39.36 -17.63 -4.09
N ASP A 93 -40.06 -16.59 -3.63
CA ASP A 93 -41.53 -16.55 -3.51
C ASP A 93 -42.09 -15.22 -4.08
N PRO A 94 -42.74 -15.20 -5.27
CA PRO A 94 -43.01 -13.96 -6.02
C PRO A 94 -44.29 -13.23 -5.56
N VAL A 95 -44.42 -12.94 -4.26
CA VAL A 95 -45.57 -12.21 -3.67
C VAL A 95 -45.16 -11.00 -2.83
N ASP A 96 -45.87 -9.88 -3.03
CA ASP A 96 -45.76 -8.57 -2.33
C ASP A 96 -44.43 -7.78 -2.51
N SER A 97 -43.93 -7.70 -3.76
CA SER A 97 -42.72 -6.97 -4.17
C SER A 97 -42.64 -5.49 -3.69
N ASP A 98 -43.77 -4.78 -3.62
CA ASP A 98 -43.81 -3.34 -3.36
C ASP A 98 -43.40 -2.94 -1.93
N LYS A 99 -43.28 -3.90 -0.99
CA LYS A 99 -42.88 -3.64 0.40
C LYS A 99 -41.38 -3.75 0.66
N TYR A 100 -40.57 -4.21 -0.29
CA TYR A 100 -39.16 -4.58 -0.07
C TYR A 100 -38.20 -3.38 0.04
N SER A 101 -38.30 -2.64 1.16
CA SER A 101 -37.26 -1.82 1.80
C SER A 101 -36.53 -0.74 0.97
N SER A 102 -36.96 -0.46 -0.26
CA SER A 102 -36.28 0.47 -1.19
C SER A 102 -36.07 1.87 -0.59
N GLY A 103 -37.01 2.32 0.25
CA GLY A 103 -36.90 3.59 0.99
C GLY A 103 -35.73 3.67 1.97
N THR A 104 -35.18 2.56 2.47
CA THR A 104 -34.06 2.59 3.45
C THR A 104 -32.74 3.02 2.83
N VAL A 105 -32.42 2.49 1.64
CA VAL A 105 -31.20 2.85 0.88
C VAL A 105 -31.27 4.31 0.44
N ASN A 106 -32.42 4.74 -0.08
CA ASN A 106 -32.64 6.12 -0.51
C ASN A 106 -32.61 7.10 0.68
N LYS A 107 -33.17 6.72 1.85
CA LYS A 107 -33.02 7.51 3.09
C LYS A 107 -31.57 7.64 3.52
N ARG A 108 -30.78 6.55 3.51
CA ARG A 108 -29.34 6.60 3.89
C ARG A 108 -28.53 7.46 2.92
N LYS A 109 -28.76 7.33 1.60
CA LYS A 109 -28.13 8.21 0.59
C LYS A 109 -28.48 9.67 0.84
N LYS A 110 -29.77 9.98 1.03
CA LYS A 110 -30.23 11.35 1.30
C LYS A 110 -29.62 11.93 2.57
N LEU A 111 -29.60 11.20 3.69
CA LEU A 111 -28.98 11.66 4.94
C LEU A 111 -27.50 12.06 4.77
N PHE A 112 -26.74 11.33 3.94
CA PHE A 112 -25.35 11.70 3.64
C PHE A 112 -25.25 12.95 2.74
N GLN A 113 -26.18 13.13 1.79
CA GLN A 113 -26.22 14.32 0.93
C GLN A 113 -26.67 15.57 1.70
N ASP A 114 -27.75 15.46 2.49
CA ASP A 114 -28.27 16.54 3.36
C ASP A 114 -27.20 17.01 4.35
N PHE A 115 -26.48 16.07 5.00
CA PHE A 115 -25.38 16.41 5.90
C PHE A 115 -24.22 17.10 5.18
N LEU A 116 -23.77 16.58 4.03
CA LEU A 116 -22.66 17.18 3.30
C LEU A 116 -23.01 18.57 2.77
N GLY A 117 -24.23 18.79 2.27
CA GLY A 117 -24.73 20.11 1.91
C GLY A 117 -24.76 21.08 3.09
N SER A 118 -25.11 20.62 4.30
CA SER A 118 -25.11 21.47 5.50
C SER A 118 -23.72 21.93 5.97
N ILE A 119 -22.64 21.25 5.54
CA ILE A 119 -21.25 21.66 5.80
C ILE A 119 -20.53 22.23 4.57
N ASP A 120 -21.21 22.33 3.42
CA ASP A 120 -20.62 22.79 2.16
C ASP A 120 -20.63 24.33 2.05
N GLN A 121 -19.76 24.95 2.85
CA GLN A 121 -19.53 26.41 2.84
C GLN A 121 -18.95 26.94 1.51
N THR A 122 -18.65 26.05 0.55
CA THR A 122 -17.90 26.35 -0.68
C THR A 122 -18.64 25.99 -1.98
N GLY A 123 -19.73 25.22 -1.91
CA GLY A 123 -20.40 24.61 -3.09
C GLY A 123 -19.60 23.47 -3.74
N GLU A 124 -18.53 23.00 -3.10
CA GLU A 124 -17.58 22.02 -3.65
C GLU A 124 -17.84 20.58 -3.18
N PHE A 125 -18.80 20.33 -2.30
CA PHE A 125 -19.31 18.98 -2.05
C PHE A 125 -20.48 18.66 -2.98
N LEU A 126 -21.37 19.62 -3.22
CA LEU A 126 -22.52 19.42 -4.11
C LEU A 126 -22.07 19.04 -5.53
N SER A 127 -21.18 19.83 -6.14
CA SER A 127 -20.54 19.48 -7.42
C SER A 127 -19.83 18.11 -7.35
N VAL A 128 -19.12 17.82 -6.27
CA VAL A 128 -18.44 16.53 -6.08
C VAL A 128 -19.40 15.33 -5.97
N LEU A 129 -20.65 15.54 -5.57
CA LEU A 129 -21.69 14.51 -5.49
C LEU A 129 -22.41 14.28 -6.83
N GLU A 130 -22.40 15.26 -7.73
CA GLU A 130 -23.06 15.26 -9.04
C GLU A 130 -22.12 14.87 -10.19
N GLU A 131 -20.84 15.25 -10.12
CA GLU A 131 -19.79 14.82 -11.04
C GLU A 131 -19.56 13.30 -10.97
N ASP A 132 -19.96 12.58 -12.03
CA ASP A 132 -19.78 11.12 -12.12
C ASP A 132 -18.36 10.69 -12.57
N ASP A 133 -17.36 11.41 -12.04
CA ASP A 133 -15.93 11.20 -12.25
C ASP A 133 -15.49 9.74 -12.08
N VAL A 134 -14.57 9.32 -12.96
CA VAL A 134 -13.79 8.08 -12.82
C VAL A 134 -12.84 8.21 -11.63
N ASP A 135 -12.94 7.26 -10.69
CA ASP A 135 -12.02 7.18 -9.56
C ASP A 135 -10.68 6.57 -10.01
N GLU A 136 -9.73 7.45 -10.39
CA GLU A 136 -8.37 7.11 -10.84
C GLU A 136 -7.72 5.98 -10.03
N VAL A 137 -7.85 6.00 -8.69
CA VAL A 137 -7.21 4.99 -7.81
C VAL A 137 -7.92 3.65 -7.90
N LYS A 138 -9.24 3.62 -8.10
CA LYS A 138 -9.96 2.37 -8.36
C LYS A 138 -9.63 1.82 -9.73
N GLN A 139 -9.43 2.69 -10.72
CA GLN A 139 -9.02 2.31 -12.07
C GLN A 139 -7.58 1.75 -12.09
N GLU A 140 -6.60 2.48 -11.55
CA GLU A 140 -5.20 2.03 -11.36
C GLU A 140 -5.13 0.64 -10.69
N ARG A 141 -5.91 0.45 -9.61
CA ARG A 141 -6.00 -0.84 -8.89
C ARG A 141 -6.68 -1.93 -9.74
N MET A 142 -7.72 -1.59 -10.51
CA MET A 142 -8.42 -2.56 -11.35
C MET A 142 -7.53 -3.06 -12.49
N GLU A 143 -6.84 -2.16 -13.19
CA GLU A 143 -5.91 -2.48 -14.28
C GLU A 143 -4.72 -3.32 -13.80
N ARG A 144 -4.18 -3.00 -12.62
CA ARG A 144 -3.09 -3.79 -12.01
C ARG A 144 -3.53 -5.22 -11.69
N LEU A 145 -4.74 -5.38 -11.16
CA LEU A 145 -5.31 -6.69 -10.85
C LEU A 145 -5.70 -7.47 -12.11
N GLU A 146 -6.20 -6.79 -13.14
CA GLU A 146 -6.50 -7.38 -14.47
C GLU A 146 -5.21 -8.00 -15.06
N LYS A 147 -4.13 -7.21 -15.14
CA LYS A 147 -2.81 -7.66 -15.58
C LYS A 147 -2.30 -8.86 -14.76
N GLN A 148 -2.51 -8.85 -13.44
CA GLN A 148 -2.14 -9.97 -12.55
C GLN A 148 -2.96 -11.24 -12.86
N THR A 149 -4.26 -11.10 -13.15
CA THR A 149 -5.14 -12.27 -13.43
C THR A 149 -4.86 -12.96 -14.75
N ARG A 150 -4.28 -12.27 -15.75
CA ARG A 150 -3.91 -12.88 -17.05
C ARG A 150 -2.91 -14.05 -16.93
N ALA A 151 -2.15 -14.12 -15.83
CA ALA A 151 -1.16 -15.15 -15.57
C ALA A 151 -1.61 -16.22 -14.55
N MET A 152 -2.88 -16.22 -14.12
CA MET A 152 -3.41 -17.16 -13.14
C MET A 152 -4.00 -18.41 -13.80
N ASP A 153 -3.74 -19.60 -13.22
CA ASP A 153 -4.52 -20.79 -13.52
C ASP A 153 -5.94 -20.72 -12.93
N ALA A 154 -6.84 -21.63 -13.33
CA ALA A 154 -8.24 -21.62 -12.90
C ALA A 154 -8.42 -21.74 -11.38
N THR A 155 -7.52 -22.44 -10.67
CA THR A 155 -7.57 -22.56 -9.21
C THR A 155 -7.08 -21.26 -8.55
N GLN A 156 -5.98 -20.68 -9.06
CA GLN A 156 -5.48 -19.38 -8.60
C GLN A 156 -6.51 -18.26 -8.80
N TYR A 157 -7.20 -18.26 -9.93
CA TYR A 157 -8.26 -17.29 -10.22
C TYR A 157 -9.50 -17.49 -9.32
N SER A 158 -9.82 -18.73 -8.94
CA SER A 158 -10.86 -19.04 -7.94
C SER A 158 -10.49 -18.48 -6.56
N ASP A 159 -9.33 -18.86 -6.01
CA ASP A 159 -8.77 -18.31 -4.75
C ASP A 159 -8.80 -16.77 -4.71
N PHE A 160 -8.44 -16.15 -5.84
CA PHE A 160 -8.41 -14.71 -6.02
C PHE A 160 -9.82 -14.08 -6.00
N CYS A 161 -10.78 -14.70 -6.69
CA CYS A 161 -12.18 -14.29 -6.68
C CYS A 161 -12.79 -14.37 -5.28
N GLU A 162 -12.54 -15.44 -4.53
CA GLU A 162 -12.96 -15.54 -3.13
C GLU A 162 -12.32 -14.46 -2.25
N SER A 163 -11.00 -14.28 -2.36
CA SER A 163 -10.21 -13.30 -1.60
C SER A 163 -10.74 -11.87 -1.78
N ARG A 164 -11.13 -11.50 -3.00
CA ARG A 164 -11.77 -10.20 -3.29
C ARG A 164 -13.10 -10.05 -2.55
N GLN A 165 -13.91 -11.10 -2.46
CA GLN A 165 -15.25 -11.10 -1.84
C GLN A 165 -15.28 -11.15 -0.30
N LEU A 166 -14.13 -11.25 0.36
CA LEU A 166 -14.05 -11.12 1.82
C LEU A 166 -14.31 -9.67 2.27
N SER A 167 -14.70 -9.47 3.53
CA SER A 167 -14.92 -8.15 4.13
C SER A 167 -14.88 -8.23 5.65
N PHE A 168 -14.47 -7.15 6.32
CA PHE A 168 -14.56 -7.04 7.79
C PHE A 168 -16.02 -7.12 8.26
N SER A 169 -16.95 -6.55 7.49
CA SER A 169 -18.40 -6.62 7.75
C SER A 169 -18.96 -8.05 7.82
N LYS A 170 -18.40 -9.03 7.09
CA LYS A 170 -18.81 -10.45 7.20
C LYS A 170 -18.49 -11.07 8.58
N LYS A 171 -17.70 -10.40 9.41
CA LYS A 171 -17.36 -10.81 10.79
C LYS A 171 -17.49 -9.62 11.75
N ALA A 172 -18.57 -8.84 11.62
CA ALA A 172 -18.79 -7.57 12.31
C ALA A 172 -18.51 -7.58 13.83
N SER A 173 -18.92 -8.64 14.55
CA SER A 173 -18.64 -8.77 16.00
C SER A 173 -17.14 -8.82 16.29
N LYS A 174 -16.39 -9.63 15.52
CA LYS A 174 -14.91 -9.74 15.65
C LYS A 174 -14.17 -8.50 15.16
N PHE A 175 -14.82 -7.67 14.33
CA PHE A 175 -14.28 -6.36 13.94
C PHE A 175 -14.53 -5.30 15.04
N ARG A 176 -15.68 -5.32 15.71
CA ARG A 176 -15.97 -4.48 16.90
C ARG A 176 -15.07 -4.84 18.09
N GLU A 177 -14.84 -6.13 18.30
CA GLU A 177 -13.91 -6.69 19.30
C GLU A 177 -12.46 -6.28 19.00
N TRP A 178 -12.01 -6.43 17.75
CA TRP A 178 -10.65 -6.06 17.33
C TRP A 178 -10.39 -4.54 17.41
N LEU A 179 -11.39 -3.69 17.15
CA LEU A 179 -11.31 -2.24 17.39
C LEU A 179 -11.48 -1.83 18.86
N ASP A 180 -11.62 -2.79 19.78
CA ASP A 180 -11.94 -2.57 21.20
C ASP A 180 -12.96 -1.44 21.45
N CYS A 181 -14.09 -1.47 20.75
CA CYS A 181 -15.17 -0.48 20.97
C CYS A 181 -15.84 -0.62 22.36
N SER A 182 -15.25 -1.38 23.28
CA SER A 182 -15.64 -1.60 24.66
C SER A 182 -15.29 -0.40 25.53
N THR A 183 -14.07 0.12 25.35
CA THR A 183 -13.41 1.18 26.14
C THR A 183 -13.84 2.60 25.80
N LEU A 184 -14.60 2.77 24.71
CA LEU A 184 -15.15 4.06 24.28
C LEU A 184 -16.43 4.42 25.04
N ASP A 185 -16.49 5.63 25.62
CA ASP A 185 -17.71 6.18 26.22
C ASP A 185 -18.85 6.29 25.20
N VAL A 186 -18.54 6.78 24.00
CA VAL A 186 -19.49 6.96 22.90
C VAL A 186 -19.26 5.89 21.84
N LYS A 187 -20.24 5.00 21.66
CA LYS A 187 -20.07 3.80 20.84
C LYS A 187 -20.55 4.01 19.39
N PRO A 188 -19.86 3.46 18.38
CA PRO A 188 -20.27 3.57 16.98
C PRO A 188 -21.53 2.75 16.68
N ASN A 189 -22.47 3.40 15.99
CA ASN A 189 -23.70 2.76 15.49
C ASN A 189 -23.41 1.80 14.31
N ALA A 190 -24.43 1.08 13.85
CA ALA A 190 -24.26 0.09 12.78
C ALA A 190 -23.70 0.67 11.47
N VAL A 191 -24.15 1.86 11.06
CA VAL A 191 -23.69 2.56 9.85
C VAL A 191 -22.25 3.07 10.02
N SER A 192 -21.88 3.50 11.21
CA SER A 192 -20.50 3.90 11.54
C SER A 192 -19.54 2.71 11.50
N MET A 193 -19.92 1.56 12.07
CA MET A 193 -19.14 0.31 11.97
C MET A 193 -19.03 -0.21 10.52
N GLU A 194 -20.11 -0.08 9.75
CA GLU A 194 -20.16 -0.34 8.30
C GLU A 194 -19.14 0.52 7.52
N ILE A 195 -19.02 1.81 7.85
CA ILE A 195 -18.06 2.73 7.24
C ILE A 195 -16.62 2.41 7.69
N LEU A 196 -16.40 2.16 8.99
CA LEU A 196 -15.08 1.75 9.51
C LEU A 196 -14.59 0.45 8.87
N SER A 197 -15.48 -0.51 8.60
CA SER A 197 -15.18 -1.74 7.85
C SER A 197 -14.68 -1.47 6.43
N TYR A 198 -15.13 -0.39 5.80
CA TYR A 198 -14.68 0.04 4.49
C TYR A 198 -13.35 0.80 4.56
N LEU A 199 -13.21 1.71 5.52
CA LEU A 199 -11.99 2.49 5.74
C LEU A 199 -10.80 1.62 6.15
N ALA A 200 -11.04 0.53 6.87
CA ALA A 200 -10.06 -0.53 7.13
C ALA A 200 -9.51 -1.12 5.81
N TYR A 201 -10.41 -1.48 4.89
CA TYR A 201 -10.02 -2.00 3.58
C TYR A 201 -9.27 -0.98 2.71
N GLU A 202 -9.70 0.29 2.68
CA GLU A 202 -8.98 1.33 1.94
C GLU A 202 -7.60 1.65 2.54
N THR A 203 -7.45 1.57 3.87
CA THR A 203 -6.15 1.78 4.53
C THR A 203 -5.17 0.64 4.18
N VAL A 204 -5.63 -0.62 4.21
CA VAL A 204 -4.86 -1.76 3.69
C VAL A 204 -4.48 -1.54 2.22
N ALA A 205 -5.43 -1.09 1.39
CA ALA A 205 -5.19 -0.84 -0.03
C ALA A 205 -4.13 0.25 -0.27
N GLN A 206 -4.21 1.38 0.44
CA GLN A 206 -3.19 2.44 0.38
C GLN A 206 -1.80 1.92 0.77
N ILE A 207 -1.71 1.14 1.85
CA ILE A 207 -0.43 0.58 2.31
C ILE A 207 0.14 -0.41 1.28
N VAL A 208 -0.70 -1.23 0.64
CA VAL A 208 -0.28 -2.13 -0.45
C VAL A 208 0.17 -1.35 -1.69
N ASP A 209 -0.58 -0.34 -2.16
CA ASP A 209 -0.18 0.50 -3.30
C ASP A 209 1.21 1.13 -3.07
N LEU A 210 1.43 1.73 -1.90
CA LEU A 210 2.67 2.39 -1.54
C LEU A 210 3.84 1.40 -1.36
N ALA A 211 3.57 0.21 -0.82
CA ALA A 211 4.58 -0.83 -0.65
C ALA A 211 4.95 -1.53 -1.96
N LEU A 212 4.04 -1.59 -2.94
CA LEU A 212 4.33 -2.01 -4.31
C LEU A 212 5.20 -0.96 -5.04
N LEU A 213 4.90 0.33 -4.89
CA LEU A 213 5.73 1.42 -5.41
C LEU A 213 7.15 1.37 -4.80
N VAL A 214 7.27 1.25 -3.47
CA VAL A 214 8.57 1.12 -2.79
C VAL A 214 9.31 -0.15 -3.22
N LYS A 215 8.61 -1.28 -3.43
CA LYS A 215 9.21 -2.50 -3.97
C LYS A 215 9.78 -2.28 -5.38
N GLN A 216 9.08 -1.55 -6.23
CA GLN A 216 9.54 -1.21 -7.58
C GLN A 216 10.78 -0.30 -7.52
N ASP A 217 10.78 0.72 -6.66
CA ASP A 217 11.93 1.60 -6.42
C ASP A 217 13.15 0.86 -5.84
N MET A 218 12.93 -0.17 -5.02
CA MET A 218 13.98 -0.99 -4.38
C MET A 218 14.47 -2.16 -5.24
N THR A 219 13.77 -2.48 -6.34
CA THR A 219 14.25 -3.50 -7.28
C THR A 219 15.32 -2.88 -8.16
N PRO A 220 16.59 -3.33 -8.11
CA PRO A 220 17.64 -2.73 -8.92
C PRO A 220 17.28 -2.87 -10.40
N LYS A 221 17.24 -1.75 -11.11
CA LYS A 221 17.08 -1.77 -12.57
C LYS A 221 18.37 -2.32 -13.16
N ASN A 222 18.29 -3.41 -13.93
CA ASN A 222 19.45 -3.98 -14.63
C ASN A 222 19.82 -3.15 -15.87
N GLY A 223 20.06 -1.85 -15.67
CA GLY A 223 20.37 -0.86 -16.68
C GLY A 223 20.94 0.39 -16.02
N ASP A 224 22.22 0.65 -16.32
CA ASP A 224 23.07 1.73 -15.82
C ASP A 224 23.33 1.79 -14.28
N PRO A 225 24.56 1.41 -13.82
CA PRO A 225 25.02 1.63 -12.44
C PRO A 225 25.00 3.10 -11.97
N PHE A 226 25.02 4.06 -12.89
CA PHE A 226 25.01 5.50 -12.57
C PHE A 226 23.59 6.09 -12.47
N SER A 227 22.53 5.29 -12.67
CA SER A 227 21.13 5.74 -12.55
C SER A 227 20.73 6.26 -11.15
N HIS A 228 21.52 5.96 -10.11
CA HIS A 228 21.38 6.54 -8.76
C HIS A 228 22.39 7.66 -8.45
N ALA A 229 23.34 7.93 -9.34
CA ALA A 229 24.40 8.92 -9.16
C ALA A 229 23.94 10.34 -9.52
N ILE A 230 23.00 10.89 -8.73
CA ILE A 230 22.70 12.32 -8.77
C ILE A 230 23.94 13.06 -8.26
N SER A 231 24.78 13.54 -9.18
CA SER A 231 25.94 14.35 -8.86
C SER A 231 25.52 15.58 -8.05
N ALA A 232 26.32 15.93 -7.03
CA ALA A 232 26.04 17.08 -6.16
C ALA A 232 25.87 18.40 -6.96
N SER A 233 26.56 18.52 -8.10
CA SER A 233 26.43 19.65 -9.03
C SER A 233 25.04 19.82 -9.65
N PHE A 234 24.19 18.78 -9.71
CA PHE A 234 22.82 18.89 -10.22
C PHE A 234 21.90 19.64 -9.23
N MET A 235 22.07 19.41 -7.93
CA MET A 235 21.24 20.06 -6.90
C MET A 235 21.48 21.57 -6.82
N GLN A 236 22.64 22.05 -7.24
CA GLN A 236 23.03 23.46 -7.10
C GLN A 236 22.49 24.36 -8.23
N TYR A 237 22.03 23.78 -9.35
CA TYR A 237 21.40 24.56 -10.44
C TYR A 237 19.88 24.72 -10.29
N HIS A 238 19.18 23.74 -9.71
CA HIS A 238 17.71 23.76 -9.67
C HIS A 238 17.11 24.64 -8.57
N ASN A 239 17.93 25.20 -7.65
CA ASN A 239 17.49 26.15 -6.63
C ASN A 239 17.54 27.62 -7.09
N SER A 240 18.23 27.92 -8.20
CA SER A 240 18.46 29.30 -8.67
C SER A 240 17.41 29.79 -9.69
N ALA A 241 16.45 28.93 -10.06
CA ALA A 241 15.44 29.22 -11.08
C ALA A 241 14.19 29.98 -10.54
N ALA A 242 14.26 30.55 -9.33
CA ALA A 242 13.16 31.26 -8.67
C ALA A 242 13.24 32.80 -8.80
N GLU A 243 14.40 33.37 -9.14
CA GLU A 243 14.65 34.82 -9.13
C GLU A 243 15.27 35.32 -10.45
N ALA A 244 14.47 35.35 -11.54
CA ALA A 244 14.95 35.82 -12.85
C ALA A 244 13.88 36.50 -13.74
N TYR A 245 12.90 37.19 -13.14
CA TYR A 245 11.86 37.94 -13.90
C TYR A 245 12.23 39.42 -14.16
N SER A 246 13.41 39.68 -14.74
CA SER A 246 13.78 41.00 -15.28
C SER A 246 14.94 40.94 -16.30
N ALA A 247 15.15 42.03 -17.06
CA ALA A 247 16.33 42.30 -17.91
C ALA A 247 16.58 41.45 -19.19
N SER A 248 15.65 41.58 -20.13
CA SER A 248 15.84 41.66 -21.60
C SER A 248 17.26 41.82 -22.22
N MET A 249 17.47 41.15 -23.38
CA MET A 249 18.32 41.51 -24.55
C MET A 249 19.82 41.10 -24.71
N LYS A 250 20.04 40.28 -25.76
CA LYS A 250 21.15 40.25 -26.78
C LYS A 250 22.38 39.31 -26.65
N LYS A 251 22.38 38.32 -27.57
CA LYS A 251 23.44 37.85 -28.51
C LYS A 251 24.86 37.47 -28.04
N ASP A 252 25.24 36.26 -28.42
CA ASP A 252 26.58 35.67 -28.64
C ASP A 252 27.36 36.37 -29.80
N PRO A 253 28.64 36.01 -30.13
CA PRO A 253 29.49 34.93 -29.58
C PRO A 253 30.96 35.35 -29.24
N ASP A 254 31.79 34.44 -28.68
CA ASP A 254 32.87 33.74 -29.42
C ASP A 254 33.68 32.72 -28.56
N SER A 255 34.58 31.95 -29.19
CA SER A 255 35.55 31.02 -28.55
C SER A 255 36.99 31.33 -29.03
N PRO A 256 38.08 30.99 -28.28
CA PRO A 256 38.68 29.65 -28.47
C PRO A 256 39.45 29.02 -27.29
N GLU A 257 39.44 27.69 -27.32
CA GLU A 257 40.45 26.66 -26.93
C GLU A 257 41.91 27.08 -26.62
N ASN A 258 42.56 26.39 -25.64
CA ASN A 258 44.04 26.23 -25.55
C ASN A 258 44.49 25.10 -24.56
N THR A 259 45.54 24.33 -24.92
CA THR A 259 46.31 23.30 -24.14
C THR A 259 47.72 23.12 -24.78
N PRO A 260 48.70 22.30 -24.28
CA PRO A 260 48.84 21.53 -23.03
C PRO A 260 49.94 22.16 -22.09
N PRO A 261 51.16 21.66 -21.75
CA PRO A 261 51.92 20.39 -21.92
C PRO A 261 52.12 19.60 -20.57
N SER A 262 53.29 18.97 -20.30
CA SER A 262 53.56 18.17 -19.07
C SER A 262 55.07 17.96 -18.73
N THR A 263 55.41 17.84 -17.43
CA THR A 263 56.60 17.13 -16.83
C THR A 263 58.03 17.58 -17.26
N PRO A 264 59.18 17.02 -16.77
CA PRO A 264 59.50 15.95 -15.77
C PRO A 264 60.12 16.50 -14.46
N SER A 265 60.76 15.80 -13.49
CA SER A 265 61.35 14.43 -13.30
C SER A 265 61.00 13.91 -11.86
N GLY A 266 61.62 12.96 -11.13
CA GLY A 266 62.85 12.11 -11.14
C GLY A 266 63.45 12.03 -9.70
N PRO A 267 64.32 11.07 -9.28
CA PRO A 267 64.76 9.82 -9.93
C PRO A 267 64.76 8.52 -9.05
N LEU A 268 64.69 7.37 -9.74
CA LEU A 268 65.37 6.06 -9.52
C LEU A 268 65.86 5.58 -8.12
N THR A 269 65.47 4.34 -7.76
CA THR A 269 66.42 3.24 -7.44
C THR A 269 65.83 1.87 -7.85
N ALA A 270 66.67 0.96 -8.35
CA ALA A 270 66.37 -0.49 -8.42
C ALA A 270 66.71 -1.14 -7.05
N GLY A 271 66.23 -2.32 -6.63
CA GLY A 271 65.63 -3.47 -7.34
C GLY A 271 66.49 -4.72 -7.10
N HIS A 272 65.92 -5.95 -7.08
CA HIS A 272 66.63 -7.25 -7.21
C HIS A 272 65.63 -8.43 -7.29
N GLN A 273 66.10 -9.60 -7.77
CA GLN A 273 65.33 -10.85 -7.87
C GLN A 273 65.68 -11.85 -6.75
N ALA A 274 64.72 -12.71 -6.38
CA ALA A 274 64.99 -14.03 -5.80
C ALA A 274 63.85 -15.01 -6.14
N LYS A 275 64.11 -16.33 -6.01
CA LYS A 275 63.24 -17.44 -6.45
C LYS A 275 63.31 -18.57 -5.42
N LEU A 276 62.46 -19.60 -5.58
CA LEU A 276 62.39 -20.89 -4.85
C LEU A 276 61.51 -20.88 -3.59
N HIS A 277 60.96 -22.01 -3.13
CA HIS A 277 60.26 -23.15 -3.77
C HIS A 277 59.79 -24.09 -2.63
N SER A 278 58.67 -24.82 -2.80
CA SER A 278 58.34 -26.08 -2.10
C SER A 278 58.18 -26.07 -0.56
N MET A 279 57.02 -26.55 -0.06
CA MET A 279 56.95 -27.92 0.48
C MET A 279 55.50 -28.44 0.58
N VAL A 280 55.30 -29.74 0.32
CA VAL A 280 54.04 -30.48 0.54
C VAL A 280 54.37 -31.87 1.06
N GLN A 281 53.78 -32.27 2.19
CA GLN A 281 53.77 -33.61 2.81
C GLN A 281 52.64 -33.64 3.86
N GLY A 282 51.93 -34.75 4.12
CA GLY A 282 51.87 -36.04 3.42
C GLY A 282 51.09 -37.10 4.22
N ASN A 283 50.45 -38.06 3.51
CA ASN A 283 49.85 -39.33 3.99
C ASN A 283 48.71 -39.26 5.06
N GLY A 284 47.85 -40.27 5.22
CA GLY A 284 47.61 -41.50 4.45
C GLY A 284 47.67 -42.79 5.29
N GLY A 285 46.55 -43.49 5.48
CA GLY A 285 46.49 -44.75 6.24
C GLY A 285 45.09 -45.40 6.34
N LEU A 286 45.04 -46.72 6.50
CA LEU A 286 43.87 -47.62 6.51
C LEU A 286 44.16 -48.81 7.50
N VAL A 287 43.32 -49.81 7.81
CA VAL A 287 42.09 -50.36 7.18
C VAL A 287 41.19 -51.03 8.27
N HIS A 288 40.01 -51.51 7.84
CA HIS A 288 39.28 -52.71 8.32
C HIS A 288 38.11 -52.58 9.33
N ASP A 289 37.10 -53.44 9.11
CA ASP A 289 35.77 -53.49 9.72
C ASP A 289 35.68 -54.25 11.06
N LEU A 290 34.60 -53.98 11.83
CA LEU A 290 33.57 -54.98 12.15
C LEU A 290 32.25 -54.36 12.65
N SER A 291 31.19 -55.19 12.73
CA SER A 291 29.77 -54.75 12.79
C SER A 291 29.14 -54.74 14.20
N SER A 292 28.27 -53.76 14.47
CA SER A 292 27.09 -53.93 15.36
C SER A 292 26.03 -52.82 15.17
N LYS A 293 24.77 -53.10 15.50
CA LYS A 293 23.60 -52.21 15.24
C LYS A 293 23.16 -51.43 16.48
N ALA A 294 22.88 -50.13 16.32
CA ALA A 294 22.08 -49.35 17.27
C ALA A 294 21.18 -48.32 16.56
N LYS A 295 19.91 -48.19 17.00
CA LYS A 295 18.95 -47.18 16.49
C LYS A 295 19.07 -45.89 17.31
N GLN A 296 19.30 -44.74 16.68
CA GLN A 296 19.01 -43.43 17.29
C GLN A 296 18.35 -42.44 16.31
N ARG A 297 17.60 -41.48 16.86
CA ARG A 297 16.61 -40.64 16.16
C ARG A 297 17.31 -39.44 15.49
N LYS A 298 17.25 -39.36 14.15
CA LYS A 298 17.93 -38.30 13.37
C LYS A 298 17.24 -36.93 13.52
N ARG A 299 17.63 -36.17 14.55
CA ARG A 299 17.32 -34.74 14.70
C ARG A 299 17.94 -34.01 13.49
N LYS A 300 17.11 -33.50 12.56
CA LYS A 300 17.61 -32.91 11.31
C LYS A 300 18.13 -31.50 11.58
N LYS A 301 19.44 -31.38 11.82
CA LYS A 301 20.17 -30.11 11.94
C LYS A 301 20.00 -29.28 10.66
N CYS A 302 19.29 -28.16 10.74
CA CYS A 302 19.27 -27.18 9.65
C CYS A 302 20.64 -26.52 9.58
N ALA A 303 21.42 -26.85 8.54
CA ALA A 303 22.58 -26.07 8.17
C ALA A 303 22.09 -24.81 7.45
N ALA A 304 22.60 -23.64 7.84
CA ALA A 304 22.34 -22.41 7.11
C ALA A 304 23.08 -22.47 5.77
N ALA A 305 22.33 -22.53 4.67
CA ALA A 305 22.86 -22.32 3.34
C ALA A 305 22.45 -20.92 2.90
N CYS A 306 23.43 -20.02 2.76
CA CYS A 306 23.24 -18.70 2.16
C CYS A 306 23.05 -18.85 0.63
N GLY A 307 21.89 -19.36 0.22
CA GLY A 307 21.43 -19.26 -1.16
C GLY A 307 20.99 -17.83 -1.45
N ALA A 308 21.31 -17.32 -2.64
CA ALA A 308 20.87 -16.00 -3.07
C ALA A 308 19.34 -15.88 -2.99
N GLU A 309 18.84 -14.76 -2.46
CA GLU A 309 17.39 -14.56 -2.32
C GLU A 309 16.73 -14.56 -3.69
N THR A 310 15.96 -15.62 -3.97
CA THR A 310 15.03 -15.65 -5.10
C THR A 310 14.02 -14.53 -4.85
N GLN A 311 14.10 -13.43 -5.61
CA GLN A 311 13.38 -12.18 -5.35
C GLN A 311 11.90 -12.46 -5.07
N SER A 312 11.52 -12.45 -3.78
CA SER A 312 10.23 -12.97 -3.37
C SER A 312 9.13 -12.08 -3.93
N SER A 313 8.16 -12.67 -4.64
CA SER A 313 7.04 -11.92 -5.20
C SER A 313 6.17 -11.25 -4.13
N ALA A 314 6.23 -11.72 -2.88
CA ALA A 314 5.59 -11.12 -1.72
C ALA A 314 6.11 -9.71 -1.38
N ILE A 315 5.27 -8.92 -0.72
CA ILE A 315 5.66 -7.65 -0.10
C ILE A 315 6.39 -7.94 1.22
N GLN A 316 7.63 -7.45 1.34
CA GLN A 316 8.48 -7.63 2.51
C GLN A 316 8.16 -6.61 3.62
N PRO A 317 8.47 -6.90 4.90
CA PRO A 317 8.35 -5.93 5.99
C PRO A 317 9.18 -4.66 5.76
N ALA A 318 10.30 -4.76 5.05
CA ALA A 318 11.13 -3.62 4.64
C ALA A 318 10.36 -2.63 3.75
N HIS A 319 9.60 -3.11 2.77
CA HIS A 319 8.82 -2.24 1.87
C HIS A 319 7.72 -1.48 2.64
N ILE A 320 7.10 -2.11 3.64
CA ILE A 320 6.12 -1.44 4.51
C ILE A 320 6.82 -0.36 5.34
N ARG A 321 7.92 -0.69 6.02
CA ARG A 321 8.66 0.28 6.87
C ARG A 321 9.13 1.50 6.08
N GLU A 322 9.66 1.28 4.88
CA GLU A 322 10.08 2.37 3.99
C GLU A 322 8.88 3.15 3.42
N ALA A 323 7.76 2.50 3.11
CA ALA A 323 6.52 3.18 2.72
C ALA A 323 5.97 4.06 3.85
N ILE A 324 6.04 3.63 5.12
CA ILE A 324 5.72 4.49 6.27
C ILE A 324 6.71 5.65 6.36
N ARG A 325 8.03 5.39 6.25
CA ARG A 325 9.07 6.43 6.34
C ARG A 325 8.90 7.52 5.28
N ARG A 326 8.53 7.17 4.04
CA ARG A 326 8.33 8.12 2.93
C ARG A 326 6.94 8.77 2.94
N TYR A 327 5.90 8.05 3.33
CA TYR A 327 4.51 8.39 3.01
C TYR A 327 3.53 8.28 4.20
N SER A 328 4.00 8.25 5.45
CA SER A 328 3.15 8.28 6.66
C SER A 328 2.03 9.32 6.59
N HIS A 329 2.35 10.55 6.18
CA HIS A 329 1.42 11.66 5.98
C HIS A 329 0.31 11.41 4.92
N LYS A 330 0.44 10.37 4.09
CA LYS A 330 -0.54 9.94 3.08
C LYS A 330 -1.35 8.71 3.50
N ILE A 331 -0.99 8.03 4.58
CA ILE A 331 -1.60 6.75 4.96
C ILE A 331 -2.71 6.99 5.98
N GLY A 332 -3.86 6.36 5.75
CA GLY A 332 -4.97 6.32 6.71
C GLY A 332 -6.29 6.87 6.15
N PRO A 333 -7.36 6.83 6.96
CA PRO A 333 -8.65 7.36 6.55
C PRO A 333 -8.66 8.89 6.49
N LEU A 334 -7.87 9.57 7.33
CA LEU A 334 -7.85 11.03 7.49
C LEU A 334 -6.69 11.75 6.77
N SER A 335 -5.76 11.01 6.15
CA SER A 335 -4.67 11.61 5.39
C SER A 335 -5.17 12.40 4.16
N PRO A 336 -4.52 13.50 3.72
CA PRO A 336 -4.85 14.17 2.48
C PRO A 336 -4.59 13.30 1.24
N PHE A 337 -5.40 13.48 0.18
CA PHE A 337 -5.21 12.73 -1.06
C PHE A 337 -3.91 13.09 -1.78
N SER A 338 -3.19 12.07 -2.25
CA SER A 338 -2.16 12.21 -3.28
C SER A 338 -1.94 10.86 -3.96
N SER A 339 -2.26 10.73 -5.26
CA SER A 339 -1.78 9.59 -6.05
C SER A 339 -0.25 9.57 -5.98
N ALA A 340 0.29 8.42 -5.55
CA ALA A 340 1.73 8.25 -5.40
C ALA A 340 2.41 8.11 -6.77
N TYR A 341 1.74 7.47 -7.73
CA TYR A 341 2.25 7.24 -9.09
C TYR A 341 2.42 8.55 -9.87
N ARG A 342 1.43 9.47 -9.80
CA ARG A 342 1.49 10.77 -10.51
C ARG A 342 2.71 11.63 -10.16
N ARG A 343 3.25 11.57 -8.92
CA ARG A 343 4.37 12.45 -8.49
C ARG A 343 5.73 12.01 -9.05
N ASN A 344 5.90 10.74 -9.41
CA ASN A 344 7.16 10.22 -9.97
C ASN A 344 7.16 10.17 -11.51
N GLY A 345 6.12 10.69 -12.18
CA GLY A 345 6.02 10.68 -13.66
C GLY A 345 5.84 9.29 -14.29
N MET A 346 5.81 8.21 -13.51
CA MET A 346 5.72 6.83 -14.01
C MET A 346 4.28 6.47 -14.41
N THR A 347 3.90 6.81 -15.64
CA THR A 347 2.89 6.04 -16.36
C THR A 347 3.42 4.61 -16.57
N PHE A 348 2.56 3.61 -16.39
CA PHE A 348 2.96 2.19 -16.50
C PHE A 348 2.95 1.72 -17.97
N LEU A 349 3.75 2.40 -18.80
CA LEU A 349 3.90 2.14 -20.24
C LEU A 349 5.12 1.25 -20.51
N ALA A 350 4.94 0.32 -21.45
CA ALA A 350 5.96 -0.54 -22.06
C ALA A 350 6.86 -1.35 -21.10
N CYS A 351 6.43 -2.56 -20.79
CA CYS A 351 6.93 -3.79 -21.43
C CYS A 351 5.81 -4.83 -21.47
#